data_AF-A0A7Y7U0D6-F1
#
_entry.id   AF-A0A7Y7U0D6-F1
#
_cell.length_a   1.000
_cell.length_b   1.000
_cell.length_c   1.000
_cell.angle_alpha   90.00
_cell.angle_beta   90.00
_cell.angle_gamma   90.00
#
_symmetry.space_group_name_H-M   'P 1'
#
loop_
_entity.id
_entity.type
_entity.pdbx_description
1 polymer ?
#
loop_
_entity_poly.entity_id
_entity_poly.type
_entity_poly.pdbx_seq_one_letter_code
_entity_poly.pdbx_strand_id
1 'polypeptide(L)'
;MKLIAVIILLIGFSYLVSGQKTASEYFGSLPDIPGTPCSISDTARAHYSAQLLLVSNELNEDIAQLLDEEESFVREHQANAEATAMKNAGFAGVDVQEMKKMDKKHMSEKEKQEMADQMMQKYMNISMDEVNNLKKLDTAGQRRWSQAYMSEKMADQEADPKKLQEANLRNKQNFDLQQRLKDLIDIKKAREDKYYQQFDTLQKVADTARADLDRLLKPLYAKLDSGDLQDGEREAIEDEIYQHNMSYCFAHNPPYCAVIDEIRQDLLEALIKAEYDTLENVQHRVLFSQLGVGNPNYKPRLYALQAVQSYARLLESVFKYSVGTRSKMTDVGAE
;
A
#
# COMPACT_ATOMS: atom_id res chain seq x y z
N MET A 1 -20.13 15.86 -62.17
CA MET A 1 -21.31 15.06 -61.77
C MET A 1 -20.80 13.94 -60.89
N LYS A 2 -21.05 14.02 -59.58
CA LYS A 2 -22.07 13.20 -58.89
C LYS A 2 -21.59 11.74 -58.77
N LEU A 3 -21.07 11.35 -57.61
CA LEU A 3 -21.78 11.01 -56.35
C LEU A 3 -21.89 9.47 -56.23
N ILE A 4 -21.28 8.95 -55.16
CA ILE A 4 -21.84 7.98 -54.20
C ILE A 4 -21.63 6.45 -54.38
N ALA A 5 -21.07 5.91 -53.28
CA ALA A 5 -21.19 4.57 -52.65
C ALA A 5 -20.56 3.37 -53.36
N VAL A 6 -19.78 2.50 -52.70
CA VAL A 6 -20.00 1.78 -51.41
C VAL A 6 -18.59 1.39 -50.88
N ILE A 7 -18.03 1.96 -49.79
CA ILE A 7 -18.11 1.62 -48.34
C ILE A 7 -18.00 0.11 -48.02
N ILE A 8 -17.18 -0.21 -47.00
CA ILE A 8 -16.99 -1.51 -46.32
C ILE A 8 -15.99 -2.42 -47.08
N LEU A 9 -14.72 -2.54 -46.68
CA LEU A 9 -14.31 -3.43 -45.59
C LEU A 9 -12.86 -3.12 -45.13
N LEU A 10 -12.64 -1.93 -44.59
CA LEU A 10 -11.52 -1.70 -43.67
C LEU A 10 -11.89 -2.38 -42.34
N ILE A 11 -11.65 -3.69 -42.23
CA ILE A 11 -11.50 -4.32 -40.93
C ILE A 11 -10.17 -3.77 -40.39
N GLY A 12 -10.27 -2.59 -39.80
CA GLY A 12 -9.32 -2.15 -38.81
C GLY A 12 -9.33 -3.20 -37.71
N PHE A 13 -8.30 -4.02 -37.66
CA PHE A 13 -7.79 -4.49 -36.39
C PHE A 13 -7.40 -3.24 -35.60
N SER A 14 -8.39 -2.62 -34.96
CA SER A 14 -8.16 -1.84 -33.76
C SER A 14 -7.60 -2.86 -32.78
N TYR A 15 -6.28 -2.96 -32.72
CA TYR A 15 -5.64 -3.31 -31.47
C TYR A 15 -6.32 -2.42 -30.43
N LEU A 16 -7.09 -3.05 -29.54
CA LEU A 16 -7.41 -2.45 -28.27
C LEU A 16 -6.05 -2.22 -27.61
N VAL A 17 -5.44 -1.08 -27.92
CA VAL A 17 -4.61 -0.40 -26.96
C VAL A 17 -5.58 -0.10 -25.84
N SER A 18 -5.73 -1.04 -24.90
CA SER A 18 -6.25 -0.73 -23.59
C SER A 18 -5.36 0.40 -23.10
N GLY A 19 -5.82 1.64 -23.25
CA GLY A 19 -5.17 2.76 -22.60
C GLY A 19 -5.19 2.41 -21.13
N GLN A 20 -4.02 2.18 -20.54
CA GLN A 20 -3.89 1.80 -19.14
C GLN A 20 -4.60 2.86 -18.30
N LYS A 21 -5.57 2.42 -17.49
CA LYS A 21 -6.41 3.33 -16.71
C LYS A 21 -5.55 4.01 -15.65
N THR A 22 -5.82 5.29 -15.43
CA THR A 22 -5.23 6.08 -14.36
C THR A 22 -5.85 5.72 -13.01
N ALA A 23 -5.15 6.02 -11.92
CA ALA A 23 -5.70 5.85 -10.58
C ALA A 23 -7.01 6.64 -10.39
N SER A 24 -7.12 7.85 -10.95
CA SER A 24 -8.35 8.65 -10.90
C SER A 24 -9.52 7.99 -11.64
N GLU A 25 -9.27 7.32 -12.76
CA GLU A 25 -10.31 6.58 -13.49
C GLU A 25 -10.79 5.35 -12.72
N TYR A 26 -9.87 4.59 -12.10
CA TYR A 26 -10.25 3.50 -11.19
C TYR A 26 -11.04 4.03 -9.99
N PHE A 27 -10.55 5.09 -9.34
CA PHE A 27 -11.20 5.71 -8.19
C PHE A 27 -12.63 6.17 -8.52
N GLY A 28 -12.83 6.77 -9.69
CA GLY A 28 -14.15 7.19 -10.17
C GLY A 28 -15.06 6.04 -10.60
N SER A 29 -14.51 4.85 -10.86
CA SER A 29 -15.27 3.65 -11.25
C SER A 29 -15.74 2.83 -10.05
N LEU A 30 -15.11 3.00 -8.88
CA LEU A 30 -15.51 2.33 -7.65
C LEU A 30 -16.93 2.76 -7.23
N PRO A 31 -17.74 1.82 -6.71
CA PRO A 31 -19.09 2.15 -6.27
C PRO A 31 -19.08 3.05 -5.04
N ASP A 32 -20.00 4.01 -4.99
CA ASP A 32 -20.19 4.87 -3.81
C ASP A 32 -20.76 4.08 -2.63
N ILE A 33 -20.42 4.49 -1.42
CA ILE A 33 -21.00 3.93 -0.19
C ILE A 33 -22.52 4.09 -0.25
N PRO A 34 -23.30 3.00 -0.09
CA PRO A 34 -24.75 3.11 -0.09
C PRO A 34 -25.24 4.04 1.02
N GLY A 35 -26.18 4.93 0.73
CA GLY A 35 -26.71 5.87 1.72
C GLY A 35 -27.43 5.20 2.90
N THR A 36 -27.96 4.00 2.69
CA THR A 36 -28.66 3.20 3.72
C THR A 36 -28.11 1.78 3.78
N PRO A 37 -26.86 1.58 4.22
CA PRO A 37 -26.19 0.28 4.12
C PRO A 37 -26.84 -0.81 4.99
N CYS A 38 -27.56 -0.41 6.04
CA CYS A 38 -28.30 -1.32 6.92
C CYS A 38 -29.62 -1.83 6.35
N SER A 39 -30.27 -1.06 5.47
CA SER A 39 -31.58 -1.39 4.88
C SER A 39 -31.51 -1.59 3.37
N ILE A 40 -30.30 -1.85 2.85
CA ILE A 40 -30.11 -2.14 1.43
C ILE A 40 -30.75 -3.50 1.10
N SER A 41 -31.35 -3.62 -0.08
CA SER A 41 -31.87 -4.91 -0.55
C SER A 41 -30.72 -5.87 -0.89
N ASP A 42 -30.98 -7.18 -0.81
CA ASP A 42 -29.99 -8.20 -1.19
C ASP A 42 -29.53 -8.03 -2.64
N THR A 43 -30.44 -7.67 -3.56
CA THR A 43 -30.12 -7.38 -4.96
C THR A 43 -29.18 -6.17 -5.09
N ALA A 44 -29.45 -5.07 -4.38
CA ALA A 44 -28.60 -3.89 -4.44
C ALA A 44 -27.23 -4.13 -3.79
N ARG A 45 -27.17 -4.92 -2.72
CA ARG A 45 -25.91 -5.38 -2.11
C ARG A 45 -25.10 -6.26 -3.07
N ALA A 46 -25.76 -7.19 -3.76
CA ALA A 46 -25.11 -8.04 -4.75
C ALA A 46 -24.56 -7.23 -5.92
N HIS A 47 -25.33 -6.26 -6.43
CA HIS A 47 -24.88 -5.34 -7.48
C HIS A 47 -23.67 -4.51 -7.04
N TYR A 48 -23.72 -3.91 -5.85
CA TYR A 48 -22.59 -3.16 -5.28
C TYR A 48 -21.32 -4.03 -5.22
N SER A 49 -21.45 -5.25 -4.69
CA SER A 49 -20.33 -6.18 -4.53
C SER A 49 -19.76 -6.63 -5.87
N ALA A 50 -20.62 -6.88 -6.86
CA ALA A 50 -20.20 -7.26 -8.21
C ALA A 50 -19.44 -6.12 -8.91
N GLN A 51 -19.92 -4.87 -8.79
CA GLN A 51 -19.24 -3.71 -9.34
C GLN A 51 -17.87 -3.48 -8.69
N LEU A 52 -17.80 -3.57 -7.35
CA LEU A 52 -16.54 -3.44 -6.62
C LEU A 52 -15.54 -4.51 -7.04
N LEU A 53 -15.98 -5.77 -7.16
CA LEU A 53 -15.14 -6.89 -7.57
C LEU A 53 -14.59 -6.70 -8.99
N LEU A 54 -15.43 -6.26 -9.93
CA LEU A 54 -15.03 -6.02 -11.31
C LEU A 54 -13.90 -4.97 -11.39
N VAL A 55 -14.11 -3.81 -10.74
CA VAL A 55 -13.10 -2.73 -10.73
C VAL A 55 -11.84 -3.15 -9.99
N SER A 56 -11.98 -3.89 -8.88
CA SER A 56 -10.84 -4.37 -8.09
C SER A 56 -9.99 -5.38 -8.86
N ASN A 57 -10.60 -6.28 -9.64
CA ASN A 57 -9.88 -7.23 -10.46
C ASN A 57 -9.07 -6.52 -11.56
N GLU A 58 -9.70 -5.63 -12.31
CA GLU A 58 -9.01 -4.83 -13.34
C GLU A 58 -7.85 -4.02 -12.73
N LEU A 59 -8.05 -3.42 -11.56
CA LEU A 59 -7.01 -2.66 -10.85
C LEU A 59 -5.86 -3.55 -10.39
N ASN A 60 -6.15 -4.75 -9.89
CA ASN A 60 -5.14 -5.70 -9.43
C ASN A 60 -4.30 -6.22 -10.60
N GLU A 61 -4.90 -6.45 -11.77
CA GLU A 61 -4.20 -6.85 -12.98
C GLU A 61 -3.22 -5.76 -13.45
N ASP A 62 -3.65 -4.50 -13.50
CA ASP A 62 -2.79 -3.36 -13.87
C ASP A 62 -1.62 -3.17 -12.87
N ILE A 63 -1.89 -3.31 -11.57
CA ILE A 63 -0.85 -3.26 -10.52
C ILE A 63 0.14 -4.43 -10.70
N ALA A 64 -0.35 -5.65 -10.94
CA ALA A 64 0.49 -6.82 -11.10
C ALA A 64 1.40 -6.71 -12.34
N GLN A 65 0.86 -6.22 -13.46
CA GLN A 65 1.64 -5.96 -14.66
C GLN A 65 2.78 -4.97 -14.38
N LEU A 66 2.48 -3.86 -13.68
CA LEU A 66 3.49 -2.87 -13.33
C LEU A 66 4.60 -3.42 -12.44
N LEU A 67 4.24 -4.21 -11.44
CA LEU A 67 5.21 -4.86 -10.56
C LEU A 67 6.11 -5.83 -11.33
N ASP A 68 5.57 -6.60 -12.27
CA ASP A 68 6.37 -7.50 -13.11
C ASP A 68 7.29 -6.74 -14.09
N GLU A 69 6.84 -5.61 -14.64
CA GLU A 69 7.66 -4.72 -15.47
C GLU A 69 8.84 -4.15 -14.65
N GLU A 70 8.60 -3.69 -13.41
CA GLU A 70 9.66 -3.21 -12.52
C GLU A 70 10.62 -4.32 -12.11
N GLU A 71 10.10 -5.50 -11.73
CA GLU A 71 10.92 -6.62 -11.31
C GLU A 71 11.79 -7.13 -12.46
N SER A 72 11.23 -7.23 -13.66
CA SER A 72 11.97 -7.61 -14.87
C SER A 72 13.12 -6.64 -15.16
N PHE A 73 12.86 -5.33 -15.06
CA PHE A 73 13.90 -4.32 -15.23
C PHE A 73 15.03 -4.48 -14.19
N VAL A 74 14.69 -4.70 -12.91
CA VAL A 74 15.68 -4.93 -11.85
C VAL A 74 16.49 -6.19 -12.12
N ARG A 75 15.85 -7.31 -12.52
CA ARG A 75 16.53 -8.57 -12.84
C ARG A 75 17.53 -8.40 -13.99
N GLU A 76 17.14 -7.72 -15.06
CA GLU A 76 18.00 -7.47 -16.22
C GLU A 76 19.22 -6.60 -15.88
N HIS A 77 19.10 -5.71 -14.89
CA HIS A 77 20.15 -4.75 -14.54
C HIS A 77 20.85 -5.05 -13.21
N GLN A 78 20.57 -6.19 -12.59
CA GLN A 78 21.04 -6.54 -11.26
C GLN A 78 22.56 -6.42 -11.13
N ALA A 79 23.33 -6.95 -12.08
CA ALA A 79 24.80 -6.93 -12.01
C ALA A 79 25.36 -5.49 -12.01
N ASN A 80 24.77 -4.61 -12.82
CA ASN A 80 25.19 -3.21 -12.91
C ASN A 80 24.78 -2.43 -11.66
N ALA A 81 23.59 -2.71 -11.12
CA ALA A 81 23.10 -2.14 -9.88
C ALA A 81 23.97 -2.56 -8.69
N GLU A 82 24.31 -3.85 -8.57
CA GLU A 82 25.21 -4.38 -7.53
C GLU A 82 26.59 -3.72 -7.61
N ALA A 83 27.20 -3.67 -8.81
CA ALA A 83 28.52 -3.07 -9.00
C ALA A 83 28.53 -1.57 -8.61
N THR A 84 27.47 -0.85 -8.98
CA THR A 84 27.36 0.58 -8.67
C THR A 84 27.08 0.82 -7.19
N ALA A 85 26.22 0.03 -6.56
CA ALA A 85 25.95 0.11 -5.13
C ALA A 85 27.24 -0.12 -4.32
N MET A 86 28.04 -1.13 -4.68
CA MET A 86 29.33 -1.40 -4.05
C MET A 86 30.32 -0.24 -4.22
N LYS A 87 30.40 0.33 -5.44
CA LYS A 87 31.22 1.52 -5.70
C LYS A 87 30.77 2.71 -4.84
N ASN A 88 29.47 3.00 -4.80
CA ASN A 88 28.92 4.11 -4.03
C ASN A 88 29.09 3.92 -2.51
N ALA A 89 29.12 2.68 -2.03
CA ALA A 89 29.40 2.34 -0.64
C ALA A 89 30.90 2.40 -0.27
N GLY A 90 31.79 2.77 -1.20
CA GLY A 90 33.22 2.86 -0.95
C GLY A 90 34.00 1.56 -1.13
N PHE A 91 33.35 0.48 -1.59
CA PHE A 91 33.98 -0.80 -1.93
C PHE A 91 34.49 -0.86 -3.37
N ALA A 92 34.87 0.30 -3.94
CA ALA A 92 35.44 0.35 -5.27
C ALA A 92 36.69 -0.53 -5.36
N GLY A 93 36.67 -1.56 -6.21
CA GLY A 93 37.77 -2.53 -6.37
C GLY A 93 37.60 -3.85 -5.62
N VAL A 94 36.50 -4.08 -4.91
CA VAL A 94 36.14 -5.41 -4.40
C VAL A 94 35.54 -6.25 -5.54
N ASP A 95 36.10 -7.43 -5.80
CA ASP A 95 35.50 -8.38 -6.74
C ASP A 95 34.25 -9.00 -6.10
N VAL A 96 33.08 -8.63 -6.63
CA VAL A 96 31.77 -9.12 -6.20
C VAL A 96 31.67 -10.64 -6.29
N GLN A 97 32.41 -11.28 -7.23
CA GLN A 97 32.47 -12.74 -7.28
C GLN A 97 33.28 -13.35 -6.13
N GLU A 98 34.30 -12.67 -5.64
CA GLU A 98 35.08 -13.12 -4.49
C GLU A 98 34.22 -13.11 -3.22
N MET A 99 33.43 -12.04 -3.02
CA MET A 99 32.45 -11.99 -1.92
C MET A 99 31.38 -13.08 -2.02
N LYS A 100 30.77 -13.27 -3.20
CA LYS A 100 29.77 -14.34 -3.42
C LYS A 100 30.36 -15.75 -3.23
N LYS A 101 31.66 -15.95 -3.49
CA LYS A 101 32.37 -17.22 -3.21
C LYS A 101 32.66 -17.41 -1.72
N MET A 102 32.84 -16.33 -0.97
CA MET A 102 33.05 -16.35 0.48
C MET A 102 31.76 -16.69 1.24
N ASP A 103 30.61 -16.16 0.79
CA ASP A 103 29.29 -16.42 1.40
C ASP A 103 28.82 -17.89 1.25
N LYS A 104 29.35 -18.60 0.24
CA LYS A 104 29.12 -20.05 0.04
C LYS A 104 29.92 -20.94 1.00
N LYS A 105 30.92 -20.41 1.70
CA LYS A 105 31.55 -21.12 2.82
C LYS A 105 30.66 -20.85 4.03
N HIS A 106 30.06 -21.88 4.63
CA HIS A 106 29.19 -21.74 5.80
C HIS A 106 29.91 -21.07 6.98
N MET A 107 29.95 -19.74 7.00
CA MET A 107 30.54 -18.93 8.06
C MET A 107 29.55 -18.78 9.21
N SER A 108 30.06 -18.86 10.44
CA SER A 108 29.31 -18.50 11.64
C SER A 108 29.03 -16.99 11.70
N GLU A 109 28.00 -16.58 12.45
CA GLU A 109 27.66 -15.15 12.58
C GLU A 109 28.79 -14.30 13.15
N LYS A 110 29.64 -14.87 14.02
CA LYS A 110 30.82 -14.18 14.55
C LYS A 110 31.85 -13.91 13.44
N GLU A 111 32.09 -14.89 12.57
CA GLU A 111 33.02 -14.75 11.44
C GLU A 111 32.50 -13.76 10.40
N LYS A 112 31.17 -13.70 10.19
CA LYS A 112 30.55 -12.67 9.34
C LYS A 112 30.72 -11.27 9.93
N GLN A 113 30.59 -11.12 11.24
CA GLN A 113 30.78 -9.85 11.93
C GLN A 113 32.24 -9.37 11.86
N GLU A 114 33.21 -10.25 12.15
CA GLU A 114 34.64 -9.93 12.06
C GLU A 114 35.04 -9.60 10.61
N MET A 115 34.49 -10.30 9.63
CA MET A 115 34.71 -10.01 8.21
C MET A 115 34.11 -8.66 7.80
N ALA A 116 32.89 -8.35 8.24
CA ALA A 116 32.26 -7.06 7.97
C ALA A 116 33.08 -5.91 8.56
N ASP A 117 33.58 -6.06 9.79
CA ASP A 117 34.44 -5.08 10.45
C ASP A 117 35.77 -4.90 9.70
N GLN A 118 36.42 -6.00 9.30
CA GLN A 118 37.65 -5.94 8.49
C GLN A 118 37.44 -5.28 7.13
N MET A 119 36.33 -5.59 6.45
CA MET A 119 36.00 -4.97 5.17
C MET A 119 35.73 -3.47 5.33
N MET A 120 34.96 -3.07 6.35
CA MET A 120 34.71 -1.66 6.61
C MET A 120 35.98 -0.92 7.03
N GLN A 121 36.84 -1.49 7.88
CA GLN A 121 38.13 -0.86 8.17
C GLN A 121 38.99 -0.72 6.91
N LYS A 122 39.10 -1.78 6.10
CA LYS A 122 39.98 -1.80 4.94
C LYS A 122 39.54 -0.84 3.83
N TYR A 123 38.25 -0.80 3.52
CA TYR A 123 37.73 -0.02 2.38
C TYR A 123 37.13 1.32 2.81
N MET A 124 36.58 1.38 4.01
CA MET A 124 35.88 2.54 4.55
C MET A 124 36.64 3.22 5.70
N ASN A 125 37.70 2.66 6.28
CA ASN A 125 38.36 3.22 7.47
C ASN A 125 37.36 3.52 8.62
N ILE A 126 36.28 2.73 8.74
CA ILE A 126 35.28 2.83 9.81
C ILE A 126 35.25 1.50 10.58
N SER A 127 35.08 1.56 11.91
CA SER A 127 34.81 0.38 12.74
C SER A 127 33.31 0.14 12.98
N MET A 128 32.92 -1.11 13.24
CA MET A 128 31.54 -1.45 13.64
C MET A 128 31.05 -0.70 14.89
N ASP A 129 31.95 -0.36 15.82
CA ASP A 129 31.60 0.42 17.02
C ASP A 129 31.18 1.85 16.67
N GLU A 130 31.83 2.44 15.66
CA GLU A 130 31.47 3.75 15.13
C GLU A 130 30.09 3.74 14.47
N VAL A 131 29.77 2.68 13.71
CA VAL A 131 28.44 2.45 13.13
C VAL A 131 27.36 2.29 14.21
N ASN A 132 27.67 1.57 15.29
CA ASN A 132 26.74 1.40 16.40
C ASN A 132 26.49 2.70 17.17
N ASN A 133 27.48 3.58 17.26
CA ASN A 133 27.31 4.91 17.81
C ASN A 133 26.50 5.82 16.87
N LEU A 134 26.62 5.64 15.55
CA LEU A 134 25.84 6.36 14.56
C LEU A 134 24.32 6.17 14.73
N LYS A 135 23.91 4.92 15.01
CA LYS A 135 22.49 4.57 15.24
C LYS A 135 21.87 5.30 16.43
N LYS A 136 22.69 5.82 17.35
CA LYS A 136 22.25 6.56 18.54
C LYS A 136 22.18 8.07 18.32
N LEU A 137 22.68 8.58 17.19
CA LEU A 137 22.60 9.99 16.85
C LEU A 137 21.21 10.36 16.32
N ASP A 138 20.79 11.60 16.57
CA ASP A 138 19.61 12.20 15.95
C ASP A 138 19.89 12.56 14.48
N THR A 139 18.86 12.95 13.73
CA THR A 139 18.97 13.28 12.29
C THR A 139 20.05 14.33 12.01
N ALA A 140 20.19 15.32 12.90
CA ALA A 140 21.21 16.36 12.77
C ALA A 140 22.63 15.83 13.02
N GLY A 141 22.80 14.92 13.98
CA GLY A 141 24.06 14.23 14.27
C GLY A 141 24.48 13.27 13.16
N GLN A 142 23.55 12.47 12.64
CA GLN A 142 23.79 11.58 11.49
C GLN A 142 24.22 12.36 10.25
N ARG A 143 23.59 13.53 10.00
CA ARG A 143 23.97 14.43 8.91
C ARG A 143 25.40 14.94 9.05
N ARG A 144 25.80 15.38 10.24
CA ARG A 144 27.16 15.89 10.49
C ARG A 144 28.21 14.80 10.32
N TRP A 145 27.95 13.60 10.84
CA TRP A 145 28.88 12.48 10.67
C TRP A 145 29.02 12.09 9.20
N SER A 146 27.91 11.96 8.46
CA SER A 146 27.95 11.61 7.03
C SER A 146 28.74 12.65 6.23
N GLN A 147 28.54 13.94 6.52
CA GLN A 147 29.30 15.02 5.88
C GLN A 147 30.79 14.98 6.23
N ALA A 148 31.14 14.74 7.50
CA ALA A 148 32.53 14.67 7.96
C ALA A 148 33.27 13.47 7.35
N TYR A 149 32.68 12.28 7.45
CA TYR A 149 33.25 11.04 6.90
C TYR A 149 33.47 11.13 5.39
N MET A 150 32.50 11.66 4.64
CA MET A 150 32.67 11.84 3.19
C MET A 150 33.70 12.92 2.87
N SER A 151 33.80 13.99 3.66
CA SER A 151 34.84 15.02 3.48
C SER A 151 36.24 14.44 3.70
N GLU A 152 36.41 13.56 4.70
CA GLU A 152 37.65 12.84 4.97
C GLU A 152 38.01 11.90 3.82
N LYS A 153 37.06 11.07 3.36
CA LYS A 153 37.28 10.16 2.23
C LYS A 153 37.56 10.86 0.90
N MET A 154 37.01 12.04 0.68
CA MET A 154 37.32 12.82 -0.52
C MET A 154 38.66 13.56 -0.41
N ALA A 155 39.09 13.94 0.79
CA ALA A 155 40.43 14.46 1.03
C ALA A 155 41.50 13.39 0.72
N ASP A 156 41.19 12.12 0.95
CA ASP A 156 42.06 10.98 0.64
C ASP A 156 42.08 10.58 -0.85
N GLN A 157 41.03 10.90 -1.64
CA GLN A 157 40.85 10.34 -2.99
C GLN A 157 41.24 11.24 -4.18
N GLU A 158 41.41 12.57 -4.03
CA GLU A 158 42.13 13.41 -5.01
C GLU A 158 42.15 14.90 -4.55
N ALA A 159 43.29 15.57 -4.74
CA ALA A 159 43.48 17.00 -4.45
C ALA A 159 42.87 17.95 -5.53
N ASP A 160 41.82 17.53 -6.24
CA ASP A 160 41.11 18.37 -7.22
C ASP A 160 39.87 19.03 -6.57
N PRO A 161 39.91 20.35 -6.29
CA PRO A 161 38.81 21.07 -5.65
C PRO A 161 37.49 20.97 -6.42
N LYS A 162 37.52 20.81 -7.76
CA LYS A 162 36.29 20.73 -8.58
C LYS A 162 35.58 19.40 -8.39
N LYS A 163 36.30 18.29 -8.41
CA LYS A 163 35.73 16.95 -8.15
C LYS A 163 35.19 16.84 -6.73
N LEU A 164 35.89 17.42 -5.76
CA LEU A 164 35.42 17.53 -4.37
C LEU A 164 34.12 18.33 -4.27
N GLN A 165 34.02 19.47 -4.98
CA GLN A 165 32.83 20.31 -4.98
C GLN A 165 31.63 19.62 -5.64
N GLU A 166 31.84 18.92 -6.77
CA GLU A 166 30.81 18.13 -7.45
C GLU A 166 30.31 16.97 -6.60
N ALA A 167 31.21 16.26 -5.93
CA ALA A 167 30.87 15.14 -5.07
C ALA A 167 30.13 15.60 -3.79
N ASN A 168 30.53 16.72 -3.20
CA ASN A 168 29.79 17.36 -2.10
C ASN A 168 28.39 17.80 -2.52
N LEU A 169 28.23 18.38 -3.72
CA LEU A 169 26.93 18.77 -4.26
C LEU A 169 26.03 17.55 -4.46
N ARG A 170 26.55 16.47 -5.06
CA ARG A 170 25.83 15.21 -5.25
C ARG A 170 25.38 14.60 -3.92
N ASN A 171 26.25 14.60 -2.90
CA ASN A 171 25.92 14.09 -1.58
C ASN A 171 24.82 14.90 -0.90
N LYS A 172 24.89 16.23 -0.97
CA LYS A 172 23.83 17.10 -0.46
C LYS A 172 22.50 16.80 -1.15
N GLN A 173 22.50 16.68 -2.48
CA GLN A 173 21.30 16.35 -3.24
C GLN A 173 20.72 14.98 -2.83
N ASN A 174 21.56 13.99 -2.59
CA ASN A 174 21.13 12.66 -2.12
C ASN A 174 20.51 12.71 -0.72
N PHE A 175 21.14 13.43 0.20
CA PHE A 175 20.60 13.62 1.54
C PHE A 175 19.25 14.35 1.51
N ASP A 176 19.15 15.44 0.74
CA ASP A 176 17.92 16.21 0.61
C ASP A 176 16.79 15.36 -0.01
N LEU A 177 17.10 14.47 -0.98
CA LEU A 177 16.15 13.50 -1.55
C LEU A 177 15.68 12.46 -0.52
N GLN A 178 16.60 11.89 0.26
CA GLN A 178 16.25 10.91 1.31
C GLN A 178 15.40 11.55 2.41
N GLN A 179 15.73 12.78 2.83
CA GLN A 179 14.94 13.52 3.80
C GLN A 179 13.53 13.77 3.25
N ARG A 180 13.41 14.23 2.00
CA ARG A 180 12.11 14.42 1.36
C ARG A 180 11.29 13.12 1.27
N LEU A 181 11.94 12.01 0.94
CA LEU A 181 11.28 10.69 0.93
C LEU A 181 10.75 10.34 2.32
N LYS A 182 11.57 10.52 3.35
CA LYS A 182 11.19 10.28 4.74
C LYS A 182 10.00 11.13 5.16
N ASP A 183 10.04 12.44 4.90
CA ASP A 183 8.97 13.37 5.27
C ASP A 183 7.64 12.97 4.61
N LEU A 184 7.67 12.58 3.33
CA LEU A 184 6.48 12.10 2.61
C LEU A 184 5.94 10.79 3.20
N ILE A 185 6.82 9.85 3.55
CA ILE A 185 6.43 8.59 4.20
C ILE A 185 5.83 8.86 5.59
N ASP A 186 6.44 9.73 6.39
CA ASP A 186 5.96 10.08 7.73
C ASP A 186 4.56 10.73 7.66
N ILE A 187 4.35 11.65 6.70
CA ILE A 187 3.04 12.29 6.47
C ILE A 187 1.99 11.23 6.11
N LYS A 188 2.31 10.32 5.17
CA LYS A 188 1.41 9.23 4.78
C LYS A 188 1.07 8.33 5.97
N LYS A 189 2.09 7.92 6.73
CA LYS A 189 1.93 7.08 7.91
C LYS A 189 1.07 7.74 8.99
N ALA A 190 1.27 9.03 9.25
CA ALA A 190 0.46 9.76 10.22
C ALA A 190 -1.03 9.81 9.81
N ARG A 191 -1.33 9.96 8.51
CA ARG A 191 -2.71 9.87 8.00
C ARG A 191 -3.27 8.45 8.18
N GLU A 192 -2.50 7.42 7.88
CA GLU A 192 -2.93 6.02 8.08
C GLU A 192 -3.21 5.73 9.57
N ASP A 193 -2.29 6.09 10.46
CA ASP A 193 -2.40 5.87 11.90
C ASP A 193 -3.66 6.53 12.49
N LYS A 194 -4.03 7.73 12.00
CA LYS A 194 -5.31 8.39 12.35
C LYS A 194 -6.51 7.49 12.03
N TYR A 195 -6.60 6.95 10.83
CA TYR A 195 -7.72 6.11 10.41
C TYR A 195 -7.74 4.76 11.12
N TYR A 196 -6.57 4.15 11.35
CA TYR A 196 -6.45 2.95 12.16
C TYR A 196 -7.01 3.16 13.58
N GLN A 197 -6.69 4.29 14.22
CA GLN A 197 -7.21 4.61 15.56
C GLN A 197 -8.72 4.83 15.57
N GLN A 198 -9.28 5.50 14.55
CA GLN A 198 -10.72 5.66 14.40
C GLN A 198 -11.43 4.30 14.25
N PHE A 199 -10.93 3.43 13.35
CA PHE A 199 -11.50 2.09 13.15
C PHE A 199 -11.38 1.21 14.40
N ASP A 200 -10.25 1.23 15.10
CA ASP A 200 -10.04 0.48 16.35
C ASP A 200 -11.02 0.93 17.44
N THR A 201 -11.24 2.25 17.56
CA THR A 201 -12.23 2.80 18.50
C THR A 201 -13.64 2.31 18.17
N LEU A 202 -14.04 2.39 16.90
CA LEU A 202 -15.36 1.93 16.45
C LEU A 202 -15.53 0.42 16.65
N GLN A 203 -14.48 -0.36 16.39
CA GLN A 203 -14.49 -1.82 16.58
C GLN A 203 -14.72 -2.19 18.05
N LYS A 204 -14.00 -1.57 18.99
CA LYS A 204 -14.16 -1.85 20.43
C LYS A 204 -15.59 -1.59 20.93
N VAL A 205 -16.19 -0.50 20.45
CA VAL A 205 -17.59 -0.16 20.76
C VAL A 205 -18.54 -1.19 20.16
N ALA A 206 -18.34 -1.56 18.90
CA ALA A 206 -19.17 -2.54 18.20
C ALA A 206 -19.06 -3.93 18.83
N ASP A 207 -17.87 -4.38 19.23
CA ASP A 207 -17.65 -5.69 19.87
C ASP A 207 -18.41 -5.81 21.20
N THR A 208 -18.41 -4.74 22.00
CA THR A 208 -19.17 -4.70 23.26
C THR A 208 -20.66 -4.78 22.98
N ALA A 209 -21.17 -3.96 22.06
CA ALA A 209 -22.57 -3.97 21.67
C ALA A 209 -22.99 -5.30 21.02
N ARG A 210 -22.07 -5.97 20.33
CA ARG A 210 -22.31 -7.28 19.72
C ARG A 210 -22.53 -8.35 20.77
N ALA A 211 -21.71 -8.37 21.82
CA ALA A 211 -21.88 -9.30 22.93
C ALA A 211 -23.22 -9.09 23.65
N ASP A 212 -23.67 -7.84 23.78
CA ASP A 212 -24.97 -7.52 24.36
C ASP A 212 -26.13 -7.94 23.43
N LEU A 213 -26.01 -7.69 22.12
CA LEU A 213 -26.95 -8.17 21.11
C LEU A 213 -27.08 -9.70 21.17
N ASP A 214 -25.97 -10.44 21.15
CA ASP A 214 -25.99 -11.90 21.19
C ASP A 214 -26.65 -12.42 22.49
N ARG A 215 -26.51 -11.71 23.62
CA ARG A 215 -27.20 -12.03 24.88
C ARG A 215 -28.71 -11.84 24.76
N LEU A 216 -29.17 -10.79 24.08
CA LEU A 216 -30.58 -10.51 23.83
C LEU A 216 -31.21 -11.51 22.85
N LEU A 217 -30.48 -11.87 21.78
CA LEU A 217 -31.00 -12.76 20.74
C LEU A 217 -31.02 -14.23 21.16
N LYS A 218 -30.12 -14.66 22.04
CA LYS A 218 -30.01 -16.07 22.47
C LYS A 218 -31.33 -16.70 22.95
N PRO A 219 -32.11 -16.09 23.88
CA PRO A 219 -33.38 -16.67 24.30
C PRO A 219 -34.43 -16.69 23.17
N LEU A 220 -34.39 -15.72 22.24
CA LEU A 220 -35.32 -15.67 21.09
C LEU A 220 -35.06 -16.82 20.11
N TYR A 221 -33.79 -17.06 19.77
CA TYR A 221 -33.41 -18.22 18.94
C TYR A 221 -33.74 -19.55 19.62
N ALA A 222 -33.44 -19.70 20.91
CA ALA A 222 -33.77 -20.92 21.65
C ALA A 222 -35.28 -21.23 21.64
N LYS A 223 -36.12 -20.19 21.61
CA LYS A 223 -37.58 -20.33 21.52
C LYS A 223 -38.02 -20.73 20.10
N LEU A 224 -37.42 -20.15 19.05
CA LEU A 224 -37.65 -20.58 17.67
C LEU A 224 -37.25 -22.05 17.45
N ASP A 225 -36.13 -22.47 18.01
CA ASP A 225 -35.59 -23.83 17.91
C ASP A 225 -36.43 -24.85 18.66
N SER A 226 -37.12 -24.45 19.74
CA SER A 226 -37.96 -25.34 20.54
C SER A 226 -39.22 -25.83 19.81
N GLY A 227 -39.69 -25.09 18.79
CA GLY A 227 -40.87 -25.45 17.99
C GLY A 227 -42.23 -25.29 18.70
N ASP A 228 -42.26 -25.10 20.01
CA ASP A 228 -43.46 -24.93 20.84
C ASP A 228 -44.01 -23.48 20.75
N LEU A 229 -44.41 -23.06 19.55
CA LEU A 229 -44.88 -21.71 19.26
C LEU A 229 -46.39 -21.67 19.01
N GLN A 230 -47.05 -20.65 19.56
CA GLN A 230 -48.44 -20.33 19.23
C GLN A 230 -48.55 -19.67 17.85
N ASP A 231 -49.76 -19.66 17.29
CA ASP A 231 -50.05 -18.99 16.02
C ASP A 231 -49.60 -17.51 16.07
N GLY A 232 -48.78 -17.11 15.10
CA GLY A 232 -48.23 -15.75 15.00
C GLY A 232 -47.02 -15.44 15.92
N GLU A 233 -46.69 -16.33 16.85
CA GLU A 233 -45.57 -16.12 17.78
C GLU A 233 -44.21 -16.21 17.08
N ARG A 234 -44.08 -17.08 16.06
CA ARG A 234 -42.90 -17.17 15.20
C ARG A 234 -42.59 -15.82 14.54
N GLU A 235 -43.58 -15.25 13.85
CA GLU A 235 -43.43 -13.98 13.13
C GLU A 235 -43.06 -12.85 14.09
N ALA A 236 -43.67 -12.81 15.27
CA ALA A 236 -43.35 -11.83 16.30
C ALA A 236 -41.88 -11.93 16.79
N ILE A 237 -41.38 -13.16 17.01
CA ILE A 237 -39.99 -13.38 17.43
C ILE A 237 -39.01 -13.01 16.30
N GLU A 238 -39.30 -13.42 15.07
CA GLU A 238 -38.48 -13.07 13.89
C GLU A 238 -38.41 -11.56 13.68
N ASP A 239 -39.53 -10.85 13.85
CA ASP A 239 -39.56 -9.39 13.80
C ASP A 239 -38.76 -8.76 14.94
N GLU A 240 -38.84 -9.29 16.17
CA GLU A 240 -38.05 -8.79 17.31
C GLU A 240 -36.54 -8.97 17.07
N ILE A 241 -36.11 -10.14 16.59
CA ILE A 241 -34.72 -10.40 16.20
C ILE A 241 -34.29 -9.42 15.10
N TYR A 242 -35.12 -9.21 14.09
CA TYR A 242 -34.84 -8.26 13.01
C TYR A 242 -34.68 -6.82 13.55
N GLN A 243 -35.56 -6.35 14.44
CA GLN A 243 -35.45 -5.00 15.01
C GLN A 243 -34.16 -4.80 15.84
N HIS A 244 -33.75 -5.81 16.62
CA HIS A 244 -32.50 -5.76 17.38
C HIS A 244 -31.28 -5.71 16.46
N ASN A 245 -31.26 -6.54 15.43
CA ASN A 245 -30.22 -6.55 14.39
C ASN A 245 -30.13 -5.21 13.64
N MET A 246 -31.28 -4.64 13.26
CA MET A 246 -31.33 -3.34 12.58
C MET A 246 -30.83 -2.22 13.48
N SER A 247 -31.21 -2.23 14.76
CA SER A 247 -30.76 -1.25 15.75
C SER A 247 -29.24 -1.30 15.95
N TYR A 248 -28.67 -2.50 16.04
CA TYR A 248 -27.21 -2.69 16.06
C TYR A 248 -26.55 -2.13 14.80
N CYS A 249 -27.07 -2.47 13.62
CA CYS A 249 -26.49 -1.97 12.37
C CYS A 249 -26.55 -0.44 12.29
N PHE A 250 -27.71 0.17 12.56
CA PHE A 250 -27.87 1.63 12.49
C PHE A 250 -27.01 2.38 13.50
N ALA A 251 -26.68 1.76 14.64
CA ALA A 251 -25.78 2.38 15.62
C ALA A 251 -24.31 2.37 15.18
N HIS A 252 -23.86 1.32 14.48
CA HIS A 252 -22.43 1.08 14.27
C HIS A 252 -21.96 1.21 12.82
N ASN A 253 -22.82 0.95 11.84
CA ASN A 253 -22.44 0.99 10.43
C ASN A 253 -22.30 2.43 9.88
N PRO A 254 -23.19 3.39 10.18
CA PRO A 254 -23.01 4.77 9.75
C PRO A 254 -21.69 5.43 10.18
N PRO A 255 -21.26 5.40 11.46
CA PRO A 255 -19.98 6.00 11.83
C PRO A 255 -18.79 5.27 11.20
N TYR A 256 -18.88 3.97 10.95
CA TYR A 256 -17.86 3.22 10.20
C TYR A 256 -17.76 3.68 8.75
N CYS A 257 -18.90 3.82 8.07
CA CYS A 257 -18.95 4.35 6.71
C CYS A 257 -18.49 5.81 6.62
N ALA A 258 -18.72 6.63 7.65
CA ALA A 258 -18.24 8.01 7.70
C ALA A 258 -16.70 8.08 7.68
N VAL A 259 -16.01 7.16 8.35
CA VAL A 259 -14.54 7.07 8.27
C VAL A 259 -14.09 6.68 6.87
N ILE A 260 -14.78 5.74 6.21
CA ILE A 260 -14.47 5.37 4.82
C ILE A 260 -14.68 6.57 3.87
N ASP A 261 -15.72 7.37 4.09
CA ASP A 261 -15.95 8.59 3.29
C ASP A 261 -14.87 9.67 3.55
N GLU A 262 -14.40 9.82 4.79
CA GLU A 262 -13.27 10.70 5.10
C GLU A 262 -12.00 10.26 4.32
N ILE A 263 -11.72 8.96 4.30
CA ILE A 263 -10.62 8.38 3.51
C ILE A 263 -10.82 8.62 2.01
N ARG A 264 -12.05 8.54 1.50
CA ARG A 264 -12.38 8.83 0.09
C ARG A 264 -11.99 10.28 -0.27
N GLN A 265 -12.35 11.23 0.59
CA GLN A 265 -12.06 12.66 0.37
C GLN A 265 -10.56 12.94 0.41
N ASP A 266 -9.85 12.40 1.40
CA ASP A 266 -8.39 12.51 1.51
C ASP A 266 -7.68 11.91 0.30
N LEU A 267 -8.13 10.73 -0.16
CA LEU A 267 -7.58 10.08 -1.34
C LEU A 267 -7.81 10.91 -2.60
N LEU A 268 -9.02 11.44 -2.79
CA LEU A 268 -9.33 12.31 -3.92
C LEU A 268 -8.41 13.54 -3.95
N GLU A 269 -8.22 14.20 -2.80
CA GLU A 269 -7.32 15.35 -2.69
C GLU A 269 -5.87 14.96 -3.01
N ALA A 270 -5.39 13.82 -2.49
CA ALA A 270 -4.04 13.32 -2.75
C ALA A 270 -3.81 12.97 -4.23
N LEU A 271 -4.82 12.42 -4.91
CA LEU A 271 -4.80 12.14 -6.35
C LEU A 271 -4.76 13.44 -7.17
N ILE A 272 -5.60 14.43 -6.84
CA ILE A 272 -5.64 15.74 -7.52
C ILE A 272 -4.28 16.45 -7.39
N LYS A 273 -3.65 16.36 -6.21
CA LYS A 273 -2.34 16.98 -5.94
C LYS A 273 -1.15 16.14 -6.42
N ALA A 274 -1.39 14.96 -7.00
CA ALA A 274 -0.35 14.02 -7.43
C ALA A 274 0.67 13.70 -6.31
N GLU A 275 0.19 13.54 -5.07
CA GLU A 275 1.06 13.27 -3.91
C GLU A 275 1.75 11.89 -4.05
N TYR A 276 1.02 10.89 -4.53
CA TYR A 276 1.55 9.54 -4.76
C TYR A 276 2.59 9.51 -5.87
N ASP A 277 2.33 10.18 -7.00
CA ASP A 277 3.30 10.27 -8.10
C ASP A 277 4.56 11.01 -7.65
N THR A 278 4.42 12.03 -6.80
CA THR A 278 5.55 12.75 -6.22
C THR A 278 6.38 11.84 -5.32
N LEU A 279 5.73 11.04 -4.46
CA LEU A 279 6.39 10.08 -3.59
C LEU A 279 7.15 9.02 -4.41
N GLU A 280 6.49 8.43 -5.41
CA GLU A 280 7.07 7.40 -6.28
C GLU A 280 8.28 7.94 -7.06
N ASN A 281 8.16 9.14 -7.63
CA ASN A 281 9.26 9.82 -8.32
C ASN A 281 10.46 10.08 -7.40
N VAL A 282 10.22 10.55 -6.17
CA VAL A 282 11.30 10.79 -5.21
C VAL A 282 11.98 9.47 -4.86
N GLN A 283 11.21 8.40 -4.64
CA GLN A 283 11.77 7.07 -4.39
C GLN A 283 12.58 6.54 -5.58
N HIS A 284 12.07 6.64 -6.81
CA HIS A 284 12.79 6.24 -8.01
C HIS A 284 14.10 7.02 -8.16
N ARG A 285 14.12 8.32 -7.86
CA ARG A 285 15.35 9.14 -7.87
C ARG A 285 16.35 8.73 -6.78
N VAL A 286 15.87 8.35 -5.60
CA VAL A 286 16.74 7.79 -4.54
C VAL A 286 17.36 6.47 -5.01
N LEU A 287 16.56 5.57 -5.56
CA LEU A 287 17.03 4.29 -6.11
C LEU A 287 18.04 4.50 -7.23
N PHE A 288 17.75 5.38 -8.19
CA PHE A 288 18.68 5.73 -9.26
C PHE A 288 20.01 6.26 -8.71
N SER A 289 19.97 7.11 -7.69
CA SER A 289 21.20 7.65 -7.12
C SER A 289 22.05 6.59 -6.40
N GLN A 290 21.40 5.61 -5.77
CA GLN A 290 22.05 4.51 -5.06
C GLN A 290 22.59 3.44 -6.01
N LEU A 291 21.81 3.06 -7.03
CA LEU A 291 22.08 1.92 -7.91
C LEU A 291 22.68 2.33 -9.26
N GLY A 292 22.62 3.61 -9.64
CA GLY A 292 23.07 4.12 -10.94
C GLY A 292 22.29 3.59 -12.15
N VAL A 293 21.23 2.83 -11.91
CA VAL A 293 20.35 2.27 -12.93
C VAL A 293 18.94 2.76 -12.68
N GLY A 294 18.30 3.27 -13.72
CA GLY A 294 16.93 3.78 -13.67
C GLY A 294 16.23 3.42 -14.97
N ASN A 295 14.96 3.03 -14.88
CA ASN A 295 14.20 2.65 -16.05
C ASN A 295 13.90 3.91 -16.87
N PRO A 296 14.40 4.04 -18.12
CA PRO A 296 14.18 5.23 -18.93
C PRO A 296 12.71 5.42 -19.33
N ASN A 297 11.91 4.35 -19.27
CA ASN A 297 10.49 4.36 -19.57
C ASN A 297 9.62 4.44 -18.30
N TYR A 298 10.23 4.64 -17.13
CA TYR A 298 9.53 4.72 -15.86
C TYR A 298 8.51 5.87 -15.87
N LYS A 299 7.27 5.55 -15.48
CA LYS A 299 6.20 6.51 -15.28
C LYS A 299 5.58 6.27 -13.91
N PRO A 300 5.58 7.27 -13.02
CA PRO A 300 4.97 7.13 -11.70
C PRO A 300 3.47 6.90 -11.85
N ARG A 301 2.95 5.89 -11.16
CA ARG A 301 1.50 5.58 -11.09
C ARG A 301 1.20 4.41 -10.16
N LEU A 302 2.16 3.54 -9.89
CA LEU A 302 1.98 2.35 -9.06
C LEU A 302 1.44 2.72 -7.68
N TYR A 303 1.97 3.78 -7.06
CA TYR A 303 1.58 4.19 -5.71
C TYR A 303 0.17 4.76 -5.67
N ALA A 304 -0.22 5.49 -6.71
CA ALA A 304 -1.58 5.99 -6.84
C ALA A 304 -2.57 4.83 -7.01
N LEU A 305 -2.24 3.84 -7.84
CA LEU A 305 -3.06 2.64 -8.05
C LEU A 305 -3.19 1.81 -6.75
N GLN A 306 -2.09 1.60 -6.02
CA GLN A 306 -2.11 0.89 -4.74
C GLN A 306 -2.92 1.63 -3.65
N ALA A 307 -2.93 2.96 -3.67
CA ALA A 307 -3.79 3.74 -2.78
C ALA A 307 -5.27 3.52 -3.09
N VAL A 308 -5.65 3.52 -4.37
CA VAL A 308 -7.01 3.19 -4.82
C VAL A 308 -7.38 1.75 -4.48
N GLN A 309 -6.45 0.80 -4.63
CA GLN A 309 -6.66 -0.61 -4.24
C GLN A 309 -6.93 -0.73 -2.74
N SER A 310 -6.18 0.01 -1.92
CA SER A 310 -6.37 0.02 -0.46
C SER A 310 -7.75 0.55 -0.09
N TYR A 311 -8.20 1.61 -0.75
CA TYR A 311 -9.55 2.14 -0.58
C TYR A 311 -10.64 1.17 -1.07
N ALA A 312 -10.43 0.49 -2.21
CA ALA A 312 -11.35 -0.54 -2.71
C ALA A 312 -11.56 -1.68 -1.70
N ARG A 313 -10.50 -2.11 -1.00
CA ARG A 313 -10.62 -3.10 0.10
C ARG A 313 -11.45 -2.60 1.27
N LEU A 314 -11.40 -1.31 1.59
CA LEU A 314 -12.27 -0.73 2.62
C LEU A 314 -13.74 -0.76 2.21
N LEU A 315 -14.01 -0.57 0.92
CA LEU A 315 -15.37 -0.64 0.37
C LEU A 315 -16.00 -2.03 0.52
N GLU A 316 -15.21 -3.10 0.58
CA GLU A 316 -15.73 -4.46 0.88
C GLU A 316 -16.40 -4.53 2.26
N SER A 317 -16.00 -3.63 3.17
CA SER A 317 -16.46 -3.61 4.56
C SER A 317 -17.61 -2.63 4.82
N VAL A 318 -18.21 -1.99 3.81
CA VAL A 318 -19.32 -1.03 4.04
C VAL A 318 -20.57 -1.65 4.67
N PHE A 319 -20.69 -2.98 4.68
CA PHE A 319 -21.77 -3.71 5.34
C PHE A 319 -21.31 -4.45 6.60
N LYS A 320 -20.13 -4.12 7.15
CA LYS A 320 -19.47 -4.85 8.25
C LYS A 320 -20.40 -5.14 9.44
N TYR A 321 -21.26 -4.19 9.80
CA TYR A 321 -22.17 -4.34 10.95
C TYR A 321 -23.61 -4.67 10.55
N SER A 322 -23.87 -4.99 9.29
CA SER A 322 -25.16 -5.52 8.86
C SER A 322 -25.27 -7.00 9.23
N VAL A 323 -26.11 -7.30 10.21
CA VAL A 323 -26.25 -8.63 10.80
C VAL A 323 -27.68 -9.10 10.58
N GLY A 324 -27.86 -10.12 9.73
CA GLY A 324 -29.18 -10.68 9.41
C GLY A 324 -29.96 -9.87 8.35
N THR A 325 -30.34 -10.53 7.26
CA THR A 325 -31.41 -10.07 6.36
C THR A 325 -32.64 -10.96 6.57
N ARG A 326 -33.84 -10.42 6.40
CA ARG A 326 -35.11 -11.16 6.62
C ARG A 326 -35.15 -12.48 5.83
N SER A 327 -34.49 -12.51 4.66
CA SER A 327 -34.36 -13.70 3.80
C SER A 327 -33.57 -14.86 4.41
N LYS A 328 -32.68 -14.62 5.39
CA LYS A 328 -31.90 -15.68 6.05
C LYS A 328 -32.61 -16.33 7.24
N MET A 329 -33.73 -15.77 7.69
CA MET A 329 -34.50 -16.29 8.82
C MET A 329 -35.54 -17.33 8.37
N THR A 330 -35.97 -17.28 7.09
CA THR A 330 -36.90 -18.25 6.50
C THR A 330 -36.25 -19.61 6.18
N ASP A 331 -34.92 -19.67 6.03
CA ASP A 331 -34.19 -20.91 5.69
C ASP A 331 -33.86 -21.79 6.91
N VAL A 332 -34.01 -21.29 8.14
CA VAL A 332 -33.74 -22.08 9.37
C VAL A 332 -34.90 -23.02 9.73
N GLY A 333 -36.02 -22.94 9.00
CA GLY A 333 -37.19 -23.81 9.19
C GLY A 333 -37.36 -24.92 8.15
N ALA A 334 -36.36 -25.15 7.30
CA ALA A 334 -36.43 -26.11 6.18
C ALA A 334 -35.23 -27.08 6.14
N GLU A 335 -34.92 -27.73 7.25
CA GLU A 335 -34.14 -28.98 7.28
C GLU A 335 -34.81 -30.03 8.19
#